data_AF-A0A1I4ZQD7-F1
#
_entry.id   AF-A0A1I4ZQD7-F1
#
_cell.length_a   1.000
_cell.length_b   1.000
_cell.length_c   1.000
_cell.angle_alpha   90.00
_cell.angle_beta   90.00
_cell.angle_gamma   90.00
#
_symmetry.space_group_name_H-M   'P 1'
#
loop_
_entity.id
_entity.type
_entity.pdbx_description
1 polymer ?
#
loop_
_entity_poly.entity_id
_entity_poly.type
_entity_poly.pdbx_seq_one_letter_code
_entity_poly.pdbx_strand_id
1 'polypeptide(L)' 'MERQTNETPASIRDMVMRERQLAVSEREWKHRLRGYGYAIRDTAEGRFVTSLLRGAPICQLT' A
#
# COMPACT_ATOMS: atom_id res chain seq x y z
N MET A 1 -20.00 2.49 11.23
CA MET A 1 -19.84 2.33 9.77
C MET A 1 -18.71 1.34 9.55
N GLU A 2 -19.01 0.07 9.71
CA GLU A 2 -18.02 -1.01 9.63
C GLU A 2 -17.75 -1.28 8.16
N ARG A 3 -16.57 -0.87 7.68
CA ARG A 3 -16.13 -1.20 6.32
C ARG A 3 -15.77 -2.69 6.32
N GLN A 4 -16.72 -3.54 5.96
CA GLN A 4 -16.45 -4.92 5.58
C GLN A 4 -15.69 -4.89 4.25
N THR A 5 -14.37 -4.79 4.31
CA THR A 5 -13.53 -4.84 3.12
C THR A 5 -13.05 -6.27 2.92
N ASN A 6 -13.65 -6.96 1.96
CA ASN A 6 -12.96 -8.05 1.26
C ASN A 6 -11.82 -7.41 0.45
N GLU A 7 -10.69 -7.12 1.13
CA GLU A 7 -9.54 -6.45 0.51
C GLU A 7 -8.81 -7.44 -0.40
N THR A 8 -9.17 -7.41 -1.68
CA THR A 8 -8.41 -8.13 -2.70
C THR A 8 -7.07 -7.43 -2.95
N PRO A 9 -6.01 -8.15 -3.38
CA PRO A 9 -4.74 -7.53 -3.76
C PRO A 9 -4.88 -6.42 -4.81
N ALA A 10 -5.86 -6.55 -5.73
CA ALA A 10 -6.17 -5.55 -6.74
C ALA A 10 -6.77 -4.27 -6.13
N SER A 11 -7.78 -4.39 -5.26
CA SER A 11 -8.36 -3.23 -4.58
C SER A 11 -7.37 -2.50 -3.67
N ILE A 12 -6.47 -3.25 -3.02
CA ILE A 12 -5.38 -2.66 -2.22
C ILE A 12 -4.43 -1.88 -3.12
N ARG A 13 -4.03 -2.46 -4.26
CA ARG A 13 -3.16 -1.80 -5.23
C ARG A 13 -3.77 -0.50 -5.77
N ASP A 14 -5.05 -0.52 -6.14
CA ASP A 14 -5.74 0.67 -6.65
C ASP A 14 -5.80 1.79 -5.59
N MET A 15 -6.11 1.43 -4.35
CA MET A 15 -6.10 2.38 -3.23
C MET A 15 -4.69 2.95 -2.98
N VAL A 16 -3.67 2.10 -2.97
CA VAL A 16 -2.27 2.52 -2.79
C VAL A 16 -1.83 3.50 -3.89
N MET A 17 -2.19 3.21 -5.14
CA MET A 17 -1.86 4.05 -6.29
C MET A 17 -2.67 5.35 -6.31
N ARG A 18 -3.91 5.34 -5.83
CA ARG A 18 -4.70 6.57 -5.63
C ARG A 18 -4.05 7.49 -4.61
N GLU A 19 -3.63 6.96 -3.44
CA GLU A 19 -2.92 7.75 -2.44
C GLU A 19 -1.57 8.29 -2.97
N ARG A 20 -0.91 7.56 -3.88
CA ARG A 20 0.34 8.03 -4.54
C ARG A 20 0.11 9.29 -5.37
N GLN A 21 -1.02 9.37 -6.07
CA GLN A 21 -1.38 10.52 -6.91
C GLN A 21 -1.76 11.74 -6.09
N LEU A 22 -2.29 11.55 -4.88
CA LEU A 22 -2.70 12.63 -3.98
C LEU A 22 -1.53 13.17 -3.13
N ALA A 23 -0.52 12.35 -2.86
CA ALA A 23 0.62 12.72 -2.05
C ALA A 23 1.60 13.62 -2.81
N VAL A 24 2.05 14.70 -2.17
CA VAL A 24 3.03 15.64 -2.75
C VAL A 24 4.46 15.12 -2.70
N SER A 25 4.71 14.05 -1.94
CA SER A 25 6.02 13.40 -1.87
C SER A 25 5.91 11.90 -1.57
N GLU A 26 6.97 11.16 -1.87
CA GLU A 26 7.06 9.74 -1.52
C GLU A 26 6.99 9.52 0.00
N ARG A 27 7.59 10.43 0.78
CA ARG A 27 7.53 10.38 2.25
C ARG A 27 6.10 10.53 2.77
N GLU A 28 5.36 11.50 2.23
CA GLU A 28 3.95 11.70 2.60
C GLU A 28 3.11 10.48 2.20
N TRP A 29 3.31 9.95 0.99
CA TRP A 29 2.62 8.75 0.53
C TRP A 29 2.87 7.57 1.48
N LYS A 30 4.13 7.25 1.79
CA LYS A 30 4.51 6.19 2.74
C LYS A 30 3.92 6.44 4.13
N HIS A 31 3.84 7.70 4.58
CA HIS A 31 3.21 8.06 5.85
C HIS A 31 1.70 7.80 5.84
N ARG A 32 0.98 8.21 4.79
CA ARG A 32 -0.45 7.93 4.61
C ARG A 32 -0.75 6.43 4.65
N LEU A 33 0.02 5.63 3.92
CA LEU A 33 -0.15 4.17 3.87
C LEU A 33 -0.02 3.47 5.22
N ARG A 34 0.82 4.00 6.13
CA ARG A 34 0.93 3.47 7.49
C ARG A 34 -0.37 3.59 8.28
N GLY A 35 -1.18 4.64 8.02
CA GLY A 35 -2.51 4.78 8.61
C GLY A 35 -3.49 3.68 8.20
N TYR A 36 -3.24 3.04 7.06
CA TYR A 36 -4.01 1.90 6.55
C TYR A 36 -3.38 0.55 6.90
N GLY A 37 -2.25 0.54 7.63
CA GLY A 37 -1.54 -0.70 7.96
C GLY A 37 -0.71 -1.28 6.81
N TYR A 38 -0.38 -0.47 5.81
CA TYR A 38 0.45 -0.87 4.66
C TYR A 38 1.81 -0.17 4.65
N ALA A 39 2.78 -0.80 4.00
CA ALA A 39 4.08 -0.21 3.72
C ALA A 39 4.51 -0.50 2.27
N ILE A 40 5.44 0.30 1.76
CA ILE A 40 6.08 0.09 0.46
C ILE A 40 7.48 -0.44 0.71
N ARG A 41 7.81 -1.56 0.06
CA ARG A 41 9.15 -2.16 0.08
C ARG A 41 9.70 -2.23 -1.34
N ASP A 42 10.83 -1.60 -1.55
CA ASP A 42 11.61 -1.71 -2.78
C ASP A 42 12.55 -2.92 -2.66
N THR A 43 12.54 -3.80 -3.66
CA THR A 43 13.43 -4.95 -3.79
C THR A 43 14.04 -4.97 -5.20
N ALA A 44 15.02 -5.85 -5.43
CA ALA A 44 15.59 -6.05 -6.78
C ALA A 44 14.54 -6.52 -7.81
N GLU A 45 13.47 -7.18 -7.36
CA GLU A 45 12.36 -7.66 -8.20
C GLU A 45 11.29 -6.58 -8.45
N GLY A 46 11.43 -5.42 -7.81
CA GLY A 46 10.55 -4.27 -7.96
C GLY A 46 9.94 -3.81 -6.65
N ARG A 47 8.85 -3.06 -6.75
CA ARG A 47 8.20 -2.42 -5.61
C ARG A 47 6.99 -3.22 -5.16
N PHE A 48 6.87 -3.46 -3.86
CA PHE A 48 5.78 -4.25 -3.27
C PHE A 48 5.03 -3.46 -2.19
N VAL A 49 3.72 -3.68 -2.12
CA VAL A 49 2.91 -3.35 -0.95
C VAL A 49 3.04 -4.50 0.05
N THR A 50 3.34 -4.18 1.30
CA THR A 50 3.44 -5.16 2.38
C THR A 50 2.49 -4.80 3.51
N SER A 51 1.99 -5.81 4.23
CA SER A 51 1.32 -5.57 5.51
C SER A 51 2.33 -5.02 6.51
N LEU A 52 2.01 -3.90 7.16
CA LEU A 52 2.85 -3.34 8.22
C LEU A 52 2.88 -4.26 9.45
N LEU A 53 1.75 -4.91 9.76
CA LEU A 53 1.63 -5.81 10.91
C LEU A 53 2.36 -7.13 10.69
N ARG A 54 2.24 -7.72 9.50
CA ARG A 54 2.78 -9.07 9.20
C ARG A 54 4.12 -9.05 8.47
N GLY A 55 4.52 -7.92 7.88
CA GLY A 55 5.71 -7.81 7.03
C GLY A 55 5.65 -8.58 5.70
N ALA A 56 4.54 -9.29 5.45
CA ALA A 56 4.34 -10.11 4.27
C ALA A 56 3.97 -9.27 3.04
N PRO A 57 4.47 -9.63 1.84
CA PRO A 57 4.06 -9.00 0.59
C PRO A 57 2.60 -9.31 0.27
N ILE A 58 1.90 -8.31 -0.27
CA ILE A 58 0.49 -8.39 -0.67
C ILE A 58 0.37 -8.37 -2.19
N CYS A 59 0.96 -7.35 -2.82
CA CYS A 59 0.97 -7.21 -4.28
C CYS A 59 2.17 -6.37 -4.74
N GLN A 60 2.55 -6.56 -6.00
CA GLN A 60 3.59 -5.78 -6.66
C GLN A 60 2.98 -4.52 -7.29
N LEU A 61 3.72 -3.41 -7.23
CA LEU A 61 3.45 -2.15 -7.93
C LEU A 61 4.25 -2.11 -9.23
N THR A 62 3.94 -3.03 -10.14
CA THR A 62 4.39 -3.01 -11.56
C THR A 62 3.65 -1.97 -12.39
#